data_AF-A0A352UL55-F1
#
_entry.id   AF-A0A352UL55-F1
#
_cell.length_a   1.000
_cell.length_b   1.000
_cell.length_c   1.000
_cell.angle_alpha   90.00
_cell.angle_beta   90.00
_cell.angle_gamma   90.00
#
_symmetry.space_group_name_H-M   'P 1'
#
loop_
_entity.id
_entity.type
_entity.pdbx_description
1 polymer ?
#
loop_
_entity_poly.entity_id
_entity_poly.type
_entity_poly.pdbx_seq_one_letter_code
_entity_poly.pdbx_strand_id
1 'polypeptide(L)'
;KQEGFERFETMVAGIRTETVRRLFMAQIRKEDKLERKSVSKNVATSGGGDASVKKQPMKKVKKPGRNDPCPCGKLRPNGLPMKYKDCCGRGE
;
A
#
# COMPACT_ATOMS: atom_id res chain seq x y z
N LYS A 1 -19.58 23.60 46.78
CA LYS A 1 -18.12 23.86 46.58
C LYS A 1 -17.26 22.64 46.89
N GLN A 2 -17.58 21.83 47.92
CA GLN A 2 -16.81 20.62 48.27
C GLN A 2 -16.86 19.51 47.20
N GLU A 3 -18.02 19.20 46.62
CA GLU A 3 -18.14 18.11 45.64
C GLU A 3 -17.31 18.33 44.35
N GLY A 4 -17.20 19.58 43.89
CA GLY A 4 -16.36 19.92 42.73
C GLY A 4 -14.86 19.78 43.02
N PHE A 5 -14.47 20.04 44.28
CA PHE A 5 -13.09 19.87 44.73
C PHE A 5 -12.72 18.40 44.86
N GLU A 6 -13.61 17.58 45.42
CA GLU A 6 -13.42 16.12 45.53
C GLU A 6 -13.27 15.45 44.14
N ARG A 7 -14.10 15.87 43.17
CA ARG A 7 -13.97 15.39 41.77
C ARG A 7 -12.64 15.81 41.13
N PHE A 8 -12.13 16.99 41.47
CA PHE A 8 -10.83 17.43 40.98
C PHE A 8 -9.69 16.63 41.61
N GLU A 9 -9.74 16.37 42.92
CA GLU A 9 -8.71 15.57 43.61
C GLU A 9 -8.65 14.13 43.09
N THR A 10 -9.81 13.50 42.86
CA THR A 10 -9.89 12.15 42.30
C THR A 10 -9.32 12.08 40.88
N MET A 11 -9.62 13.07 40.04
CA MET A 11 -9.03 13.17 38.69
C MET A 11 -7.50 13.34 38.75
N VAL A 12 -7.00 14.22 39.62
CA VAL A 12 -5.55 14.47 39.79
C VAL A 12 -4.84 13.20 40.29
N ALA A 13 -5.45 12.47 41.22
CA ALA A 13 -4.93 11.18 41.70
C ALA A 13 -4.84 10.13 40.57
N GLY A 14 -5.85 10.09 39.69
CA GLY A 14 -5.85 9.24 38.50
C GLY A 14 -4.69 9.55 37.55
N ILE A 15 -4.50 10.83 37.20
CA ILE A 15 -3.43 11.29 36.30
C ILE A 15 -2.04 10.93 36.85
N ARG A 16 -1.80 11.13 38.15
CA ARG A 16 -0.52 10.80 38.79
C ARG A 16 -0.20 9.32 38.67
N THR A 17 -1.16 8.46 39.00
CA THR A 17 -1.00 7.01 38.95
C THR A 17 -0.75 6.51 37.53
N GLU A 18 -1.48 7.05 36.57
CA GLU A 18 -1.36 6.69 35.16
C GLU A 18 -0.02 7.13 34.55
N THR A 19 0.46 8.31 34.91
CA THR A 19 1.76 8.83 34.45
C THR A 19 2.90 7.94 34.93
N VAL A 20 2.91 7.60 36.23
CA VAL A 20 3.94 6.72 36.81
C VAL A 20 3.89 5.34 36.14
N ARG A 21 2.70 4.76 35.98
CA ARG A 21 2.52 3.48 35.29
C ARG A 21 3.07 3.52 33.86
N ARG A 22 2.75 4.57 33.09
CA ARG A 22 3.24 4.72 31.72
C ARG A 22 4.75 4.88 31.66
N LEU A 23 5.37 5.63 32.58
CA LEU A 23 6.82 5.78 32.63
C LEU A 23 7.53 4.42 32.86
N PHE A 24 7.00 3.58 33.75
CA PHE A 24 7.59 2.27 34.03
C PHE A 24 7.26 1.20 32.98
N MET A 25 6.10 1.30 32.32
CA MET A 25 5.69 0.35 31.28
C MET A 25 6.16 0.74 29.88
N ALA A 26 6.56 2.00 29.67
CA ALA A 26 7.07 2.47 28.38
C ALA A 26 8.42 1.80 28.10
N GLN A 27 8.38 0.68 27.39
CA GLN A 27 9.56 0.13 26.75
C GLN A 27 9.93 1.07 25.60
N ILE A 28 11.00 1.84 25.79
CA ILE A 28 11.63 2.56 24.70
C ILE A 28 12.09 1.51 23.71
N ARG A 29 11.39 1.38 22.58
CA ARG A 29 11.91 0.70 21.41
C ARG A 29 13.13 1.50 21.00
N LYS A 30 14.32 1.07 21.46
CA LYS A 30 15.57 1.48 20.84
C LYS A 30 15.36 1.14 19.38
N GLU A 31 15.38 2.17 18.53
CA GLU A 31 15.30 1.98 17.10
C GLU A 31 16.35 0.93 16.76
N ASP A 32 15.91 -0.30 16.51
CA ASP A 32 16.78 -1.36 16.02
C ASP A 32 17.35 -0.76 14.75
N LYS A 33 18.63 -0.36 14.82
CA LYS A 33 19.34 0.22 13.70
C LYS A 33 19.09 -0.74 12.56
N LEU A 34 18.26 -0.32 11.61
CA LEU A 34 17.88 -1.13 10.49
C LEU A 34 19.16 -1.27 9.65
N GLU A 35 19.99 -2.25 10.01
CA GLU A 35 21.19 -2.57 9.28
C GLU A 35 20.72 -3.04 7.91
N ARG A 36 20.84 -2.13 6.94
CA ARG A 36 20.60 -2.44 5.54
C ARG A 36 21.66 -3.47 5.14
N LYS A 37 21.34 -4.76 5.28
CA LYS A 37 22.08 -5.84 4.62
C LYS A 37 21.95 -5.59 3.12
N SER A 38 23.05 -5.16 2.50
CA SER A 38 23.17 -5.06 1.06
C SER A 38 22.99 -6.46 0.46
N VAL A 39 21.82 -6.73 -0.11
CA VAL A 39 21.50 -8.04 -0.72
C VAL A 39 22.18 -8.22 -2.09
N SER A 40 22.80 -7.18 -2.65
CA SER A 40 23.59 -7.32 -3.88
C SER A 40 25.05 -7.64 -3.54
N LYS A 41 25.33 -8.93 -3.31
CA LYS A 41 26.67 -9.45 -3.58
C LYS A 41 26.89 -9.24 -5.07
N ASN A 42 27.80 -8.33 -5.43
CA ASN A 42 28.17 -8.08 -6.82
C ASN A 42 28.72 -9.39 -7.39
N VAL A 43 27.86 -10.18 -8.03
CA VAL A 43 28.27 -11.29 -8.87
C VAL A 43 28.74 -10.65 -10.15
N ALA A 44 30.03 -10.29 -10.18
CA ALA A 44 30.74 -10.03 -11.41
C ALA A 44 30.53 -11.26 -12.31
N THR A 45 29.73 -11.11 -13.36
CA THR A 45 29.58 -12.12 -14.42
C THR A 45 30.09 -11.49 -15.69
N SER A 46 31.38 -11.70 -15.90
CA SER A 46 32.03 -11.79 -17.19
C SER A 46 31.24 -12.68 -18.16
N GLY A 47 31.18 -12.26 -19.42
CA GLY A 47 30.98 -13.17 -20.55
C GLY A 47 29.54 -13.24 -21.05
N GLY A 48 29.39 -12.99 -22.36
CA GLY A 48 28.12 -12.96 -23.07
C GLY A 48 27.44 -14.31 -23.23
N GLY A 49 26.27 -14.26 -23.87
CA GLY A 49 25.58 -15.42 -24.45
C GLY A 49 24.27 -15.77 -23.77
N ASP A 50 23.17 -15.52 -24.49
CA ASP A 50 21.89 -16.23 -24.46
C ASP A 50 21.40 -16.93 -23.17
N ALA A 51 20.41 -16.33 -22.51
CA ALA A 51 19.32 -17.06 -21.84
C ALA A 51 18.15 -16.12 -21.44
N SER A 52 17.15 -16.08 -22.32
CA SER A 52 15.70 -16.03 -22.04
C SER A 52 15.19 -15.25 -20.80
N VAL A 53 14.61 -14.08 -21.09
CA VAL A 53 13.50 -13.42 -20.38
C VAL A 53 13.70 -13.11 -18.89
N LYS A 54 14.24 -11.90 -18.62
CA LYS A 54 14.10 -11.21 -17.33
C LYS A 54 12.62 -11.19 -16.92
N LYS A 55 12.27 -11.76 -15.76
CA LYS A 55 10.92 -11.64 -15.17
C LYS A 55 10.62 -10.18 -14.88
N GLN A 56 9.94 -9.51 -15.82
CA GLN A 56 9.41 -8.16 -15.61
C GLN A 56 8.16 -8.25 -14.71
N PRO A 57 7.91 -7.25 -13.84
CA PRO A 57 6.70 -7.22 -13.03
C PRO A 57 5.45 -7.18 -13.92
N MET A 58 4.49 -8.08 -13.66
CA MET A 58 3.22 -8.11 -14.40
C MET A 58 2.45 -6.80 -14.17
N LYS A 59 2.38 -5.96 -15.21
CA LYS A 59 1.54 -4.77 -15.22
C LYS A 59 0.07 -5.23 -15.23
N LYS A 60 -0.66 -5.04 -14.14
CA LYS A 60 -2.11 -5.27 -14.12
C LYS A 60 -2.77 -4.30 -15.11
N VAL A 61 -3.32 -4.84 -16.20
CA VAL A 61 -4.10 -4.06 -17.16
C VAL A 61 -5.40 -3.63 -16.48
N LYS A 62 -5.69 -2.33 -16.47
CA LYS A 62 -6.96 -1.80 -15.93
C LYS A 62 -8.11 -2.37 -16.77
N LYS A 63 -9.17 -2.86 -16.11
CA LYS A 63 -10.39 -3.28 -16.81
C LYS A 63 -10.97 -2.07 -17.56
N PRO A 64 -11.30 -2.19 -18.86
CA PRO A 64 -11.89 -1.08 -19.60
C PRO A 64 -13.26 -0.72 -19.01
N GLY A 65 -13.55 0.57 -18.89
CA GLY A 65 -14.86 1.05 -18.51
C GLY A 65 -15.90 0.75 -19.61
N ARG A 66 -17.19 0.72 -19.23
CA ARG A 66 -18.30 0.35 -20.12
C ARG A 66 -18.34 1.14 -21.44
N ASN A 67 -17.94 2.42 -21.42
CA ASN A 67 -17.90 3.29 -22.61
C ASN A 67 -16.51 3.43 -23.25
N ASP A 68 -15.45 2.85 -22.64
CA ASP A 68 -14.09 2.95 -23.16
C ASP A 68 -13.93 2.19 -24.48
N PRO A 69 -12.94 2.53 -25.32
CA PRO A 69 -12.64 1.76 -26.53
C PRO A 69 -12.37 0.29 -26.18
N CYS A 70 -13.02 -0.61 -26.91
CA CYS A 70 -12.89 -2.04 -26.71
C CYS A 70 -11.46 -2.50 -26.99
N PRO A 71 -10.83 -3.29 -26.11
CA PRO A 71 -9.48 -3.82 -26.34
C PRO A 71 -9.41 -4.80 -27.53
N CYS A 72 -10.56 -5.22 -28.05
CA CYS A 72 -10.70 -6.04 -29.24
C CYS A 72 -10.39 -5.31 -30.55
N GLY A 73 -10.15 -4.00 -30.52
CA GLY A 73 -9.74 -3.20 -31.69
C GLY A 73 -10.81 -3.01 -32.76
N LYS A 74 -12.05 -3.46 -32.52
CA LYS A 74 -13.15 -3.29 -33.50
C LYS A 74 -13.53 -1.81 -33.63
N LEU A 75 -13.76 -1.40 -34.87
CA LEU A 75 -14.24 -0.07 -35.22
C LEU A 75 -15.73 -0.13 -35.52
N ARG A 76 -16.42 0.97 -35.24
CA ARG A 76 -17.79 1.23 -35.70
C ARG A 76 -17.78 1.48 -37.22
N PRO A 77 -18.92 1.35 -37.91
CA PRO A 77 -19.03 1.63 -39.35
C PRO A 77 -18.67 3.07 -39.74
N ASN A 78 -18.63 4.00 -38.77
CA ASN A 78 -18.19 5.38 -38.93
C ASN A 78 -16.69 5.58 -38.64
N GLY A 79 -15.89 4.51 -38.51
CA GLY A 79 -14.44 4.56 -38.32
C GLY A 79 -13.97 4.84 -36.88
N LEU A 80 -14.88 5.08 -35.93
CA LEU A 80 -14.54 5.34 -34.53
C LEU A 80 -14.34 4.04 -33.73
N PRO A 81 -13.48 4.02 -32.69
CA PRO A 81 -13.34 2.87 -31.80
C PRO A 81 -14.67 2.41 -31.20
N MET A 82 -14.95 1.11 -31.27
CA MET A 82 -16.18 0.56 -30.71
C MET A 82 -16.11 0.57 -29.18
N LYS A 83 -17.17 1.05 -28.52
CA LYS A 83 -17.25 1.10 -27.05
C LYS A 83 -17.32 -0.32 -26.50
N TYR A 84 -16.74 -0.55 -25.32
CA TYR A 84 -16.65 -1.87 -24.69
C TYR A 84 -18.02 -2.55 -24.54
N LYS A 85 -19.04 -1.81 -24.06
CA LYS A 85 -20.43 -2.30 -23.90
C LYS A 85 -21.12 -2.77 -25.17
N ASP A 86 -20.73 -2.23 -26.32
CA ASP A 86 -21.35 -2.56 -27.59
C ASP A 86 -20.66 -3.77 -28.26
N CYS A 87 -19.50 -4.19 -27.74
CA CYS A 87 -18.68 -5.27 -28.27
C CYS A 87 -18.44 -6.40 -27.25
N CYS A 88 -17.31 -6.39 -26.51
CA CYS A 88 -16.94 -7.49 -25.63
C CYS A 88 -17.70 -7.49 -24.29
N GLY A 89 -18.21 -6.33 -23.86
CA GLY A 89 -19.03 -6.17 -22.66
C GLY A 89 -20.53 -6.14 -22.95
N ARG A 90 -21.00 -6.81 -24.01
CA ARG A 90 -22.42 -6.82 -24.41
C ARG A 90 -23.25 -7.86 -23.64
N GLY A 91 -22.58 -8.76 -22.91
CA GLY A 91 -23.17 -9.77 -22.03
C GLY A 91 -22.55 -9.81 -20.63
N GLU A 92 -21.74 -8.81 -20.29
CA GLU A 92 -21.29 -8.51 -18.91
C GLU A 92 -22.16 -7.39 -18.33
#